data_AF-A0A3D4BG81-F1
#
_entry.id   AF-A0A3D4BG81-F1
#
_cell.length_a   1.000
_cell.length_b   1.000
_cell.length_c   1.000
_cell.angle_alpha   90.00
_cell.angle_beta   90.00
_cell.angle_gamma   90.00
#
_symmetry.space_group_name_H-M   'P 1'
#
loop_
_entity.id
_entity.type
_entity.pdbx_description
1 polymer ?
#
loop_
_entity_poly.entity_id
_entity_poly.type
_entity_poly.pdbx_seq_one_letter_code
_entity_poly.pdbx_strand_id
1 'polypeptide(L)'
;MLKKIILLLVAFTTDSAFCQNSADEKLFNWFDSEIGKQNLGLNNGLLFNDVYPTDNKTNRYFENEKFNIGEVEFDNQYYTAVCINYDLLQDALLIKPYCENDRNSLILIKERNKSFVFKGKKFVNLNYNTSIKNDNVNGYYEEVLSSNTLKFYTKYKKNKRDKYVENRIETEYDLKN
;
A
#
# COMPACT_ATOMS: atom_id res chain seq x y z
N MET A 1 -16.53 -14.89 -58.45
CA MET A 1 -15.39 -14.06 -57.97
C MET A 1 -15.74 -13.24 -56.72
N LEU A 2 -16.98 -12.74 -56.57
CA LEU A 2 -17.41 -11.95 -55.39
C LEU A 2 -17.36 -12.70 -54.04
N LYS A 3 -17.65 -14.01 -53.99
CA LYS A 3 -17.66 -14.79 -52.75
C LYS A 3 -16.27 -15.00 -52.12
N LYS A 4 -15.18 -14.94 -52.91
CA LYS A 4 -13.81 -15.06 -52.38
C LYS A 4 -13.29 -13.76 -51.77
N ILE A 5 -13.86 -12.61 -52.17
CA ILE A 5 -13.49 -11.29 -51.62
C ILE A 5 -14.11 -11.09 -50.23
N ILE A 6 -15.32 -11.61 -50.00
CA ILE A 6 -16.01 -11.51 -48.70
C ILE A 6 -15.29 -12.31 -47.61
N LEU A 7 -14.65 -13.44 -47.96
CA LEU A 7 -13.91 -14.25 -46.97
C LEU A 7 -12.61 -13.58 -46.49
N LEU A 8 -12.08 -12.61 -47.25
CA LEU A 8 -10.84 -11.90 -46.90
C LEU A 8 -11.09 -10.68 -46.00
N LEU A 9 -12.31 -10.13 -45.98
CA LEU A 9 -12.66 -9.00 -45.12
C LEU A 9 -12.96 -9.39 -43.66
N VAL A 10 -13.18 -10.67 -43.37
CA VAL A 10 -13.45 -11.15 -42.00
C VAL A 10 -12.17 -11.39 -41.20
N ALA A 11 -10.99 -11.40 -41.85
CA ALA A 11 -9.70 -11.61 -41.17
C ALA A 11 -9.10 -10.33 -40.55
N PHE A 12 -9.78 -9.18 -40.66
CA PHE A 12 -9.28 -7.88 -40.19
C PHE A 12 -10.04 -7.31 -38.97
N THR A 13 -10.86 -8.11 -38.30
CA THR A 13 -11.27 -7.75 -36.94
C THR A 13 -10.10 -8.03 -36.01
N THR A 14 -9.24 -7.03 -35.87
CA THR A 14 -8.13 -6.98 -34.93
C THR A 14 -8.61 -7.45 -33.56
N ASP A 15 -8.06 -8.58 -33.12
CA ASP A 15 -8.10 -9.02 -31.75
C ASP A 15 -7.64 -7.84 -30.89
N SER A 16 -8.59 -7.27 -30.15
CA SER A 16 -8.27 -6.46 -28.98
C SER A 16 -7.68 -7.42 -27.97
N ALA A 17 -6.37 -7.68 -28.08
CA ALA A 17 -5.64 -8.44 -27.10
C ALA A 17 -5.68 -7.62 -25.80
N PHE A 18 -6.63 -7.93 -24.92
CA PHE A 18 -6.56 -7.54 -23.52
C PHE A 18 -5.36 -8.28 -22.93
N CYS A 19 -4.19 -7.64 -22.98
CA CYS A 19 -3.00 -8.14 -22.31
C CYS A 19 -3.31 -8.22 -20.80
N GLN A 20 -2.98 -9.37 -20.23
CA GLN A 20 -3.58 -9.90 -19.00
C GLN A 20 -2.91 -9.30 -17.76
N ASN A 21 -3.61 -8.42 -17.02
CA ASN A 21 -3.14 -7.98 -15.69
C ASN A 21 -2.84 -9.14 -14.72
N SER A 22 -3.52 -10.30 -14.88
CA SER A 22 -3.35 -11.46 -14.01
C SER A 22 -2.15 -12.36 -14.37
N ALA A 23 -1.64 -12.27 -15.60
CA ALA A 23 -0.41 -12.97 -15.99
C ALA A 23 0.82 -12.29 -15.38
N ASP A 24 0.79 -10.96 -15.32
CA ASP A 24 1.85 -10.14 -14.73
C ASP A 24 1.99 -10.39 -13.23
N GLU A 25 0.88 -10.46 -12.48
CA GLU A 25 0.89 -10.78 -11.05
C GLU A 25 1.51 -12.16 -10.76
N LYS A 26 1.16 -13.19 -11.55
CA LYS A 26 1.75 -14.53 -11.38
C LYS A 26 3.25 -14.53 -11.66
N LEU A 27 3.69 -13.79 -12.67
CA LEU A 27 5.09 -13.66 -13.01
C LEU A 27 5.88 -12.96 -11.90
N PHE A 28 5.35 -11.86 -11.35
CA PHE A 28 5.97 -11.16 -10.23
C PHE A 28 6.06 -12.03 -8.98
N ASN A 29 4.96 -12.70 -8.60
CA ASN A 29 4.95 -13.60 -7.46
C ASN A 29 5.93 -14.77 -7.63
N TRP A 30 6.05 -15.32 -8.85
CA TRP A 30 7.03 -16.37 -9.14
C TRP A 30 8.46 -15.83 -8.96
N PHE A 31 8.78 -14.69 -9.58
CA PHE A 31 10.11 -14.08 -9.47
C PHE A 31 10.48 -13.80 -8.01
N ASP A 32 9.57 -13.19 -7.25
CA ASP A 32 9.74 -12.88 -5.83
C ASP A 32 9.93 -14.16 -4.99
N SER A 33 9.28 -15.26 -5.37
CA SER A 33 9.45 -16.56 -4.71
C SER A 33 10.83 -17.19 -4.95
N GLU A 34 11.39 -17.05 -6.15
CA GLU A 34 12.71 -17.58 -6.51
C GLU A 34 13.84 -16.81 -5.81
N ILE A 35 13.76 -15.47 -5.75
CA ILE A 35 14.76 -14.68 -5.02
C ILE A 35 14.60 -14.78 -3.51
N GLY A 36 13.41 -15.15 -3.04
CA GLY A 36 13.07 -15.31 -1.63
C GLY A 36 12.62 -14.01 -0.98
N LYS A 37 11.60 -14.12 -0.11
CA LYS A 37 10.94 -12.95 0.51
C LYS A 37 11.87 -12.03 1.28
N GLN A 38 12.98 -12.52 1.82
CA GLN A 38 14.00 -11.74 2.54
C GLN A 38 14.85 -10.85 1.63
N ASN A 39 15.01 -11.22 0.36
CA ASN A 39 15.87 -10.52 -0.59
C ASN A 39 15.11 -9.47 -1.42
N LEU A 40 13.80 -9.30 -1.18
CA LEU A 40 13.00 -8.29 -1.85
C LEU A 40 13.52 -6.88 -1.55
N GLY A 41 13.55 -6.03 -2.58
CA GLY A 41 14.05 -4.66 -2.47
C GLY A 41 13.30 -3.79 -1.45
N LEU A 42 12.07 -4.16 -1.10
CA LEU A 42 11.27 -3.51 -0.06
C LEU A 42 11.76 -3.77 1.39
N ASN A 43 12.63 -4.77 1.61
CA ASN A 43 13.16 -5.12 2.94
C ASN A 43 14.38 -4.29 3.37
N ASN A 44 14.40 -3.00 3.05
CA ASN A 44 15.48 -2.07 3.39
C ASN A 44 15.04 -0.95 4.33
N GLY A 45 13.88 -1.14 4.97
CA GLY A 45 13.31 -0.22 5.96
C GLY A 45 13.98 -0.31 7.34
N LEU A 46 13.63 0.64 8.20
CA LEU A 46 14.03 0.63 9.61
C LEU A 46 13.13 -0.31 10.41
N LEU A 47 13.66 -0.94 11.45
CA LEU A 47 12.85 -1.72 12.38
C LEU A 47 11.81 -0.83 13.05
N PHE A 48 10.54 -1.21 12.97
CA PHE A 48 9.47 -0.55 13.70
C PHE A 48 9.43 -1.06 15.14
N ASN A 49 9.40 -0.13 16.09
CA ASN A 49 9.22 -0.43 17.51
C ASN A 49 8.07 0.44 18.05
N ASP A 50 7.03 -0.18 18.57
CA ASP A 50 5.95 0.54 19.25
C ASP A 50 6.34 0.78 20.71
N VAL A 51 6.67 2.03 21.02
CA VAL A 51 7.13 2.44 22.36
C VAL A 51 5.98 2.88 23.28
N TYR A 52 4.74 2.87 22.79
CA TYR A 52 3.60 3.40 23.52
C TYR A 52 2.82 2.29 24.23
N PRO A 53 2.75 2.31 25.57
CA PRO A 53 1.87 1.40 26.30
C PRO A 53 0.41 1.78 26.03
N THR A 54 -0.36 0.87 25.42
CA THR A 54 -1.78 1.07 25.11
C THR A 54 -2.66 0.18 25.98
N ASP A 55 -3.91 0.59 26.21
CA ASP A 55 -4.92 -0.18 26.93
C ASP A 55 -5.66 -1.20 26.03
N ASN A 56 -5.19 -1.35 24.77
CA ASN A 56 -5.73 -2.20 23.70
C ASN A 56 -7.18 -1.87 23.26
N LYS A 57 -7.81 -0.81 23.77
CA LYS A 57 -9.16 -0.40 23.32
C LYS A 57 -9.10 0.47 22.08
N THR A 58 -8.02 1.22 21.93
CA THR A 58 -7.73 2.02 20.74
C THR A 58 -6.45 1.53 20.08
N ASN A 59 -6.27 1.85 18.79
CA ASN A 59 -5.09 1.44 18.05
C ASN A 59 -4.59 2.59 17.16
N ARG A 60 -3.29 2.60 16.85
CA ARG A 60 -2.65 3.60 15.97
C ARG A 60 -2.84 3.35 14.48
N TYR A 61 -3.31 2.17 14.10
CA TYR A 61 -3.35 1.70 12.71
C TYR A 61 -4.63 2.12 11.98
N PHE A 62 -4.69 1.93 10.66
CA PHE A 62 -5.84 2.33 9.86
C PHE A 62 -7.14 1.64 10.29
N GLU A 63 -7.09 0.32 10.55
CA GLU A 63 -8.22 -0.42 11.09
C GLU A 63 -7.88 -1.10 12.42
N ASN A 64 -6.86 -1.96 12.40
CA ASN A 64 -6.43 -2.74 13.55
C ASN A 64 -4.95 -3.13 13.45
N GLU A 65 -4.45 -3.82 14.47
CA GLU A 65 -3.03 -4.17 14.59
C GLU A 65 -2.58 -5.29 13.64
N LYS A 66 -3.53 -6.00 13.00
CA LYS A 66 -3.20 -7.15 12.16
C LYS A 66 -2.64 -6.70 10.82
N PHE A 67 -1.53 -7.32 10.45
CA PHE A 67 -0.99 -7.25 9.10
C PHE A 67 -1.89 -8.03 8.16
N ASN A 68 -2.12 -7.48 6.98
CA ASN A 68 -2.90 -8.13 5.93
C ASN A 68 -2.10 -8.13 4.63
N ILE A 69 -2.42 -9.06 3.75
CA ILE A 69 -1.86 -9.08 2.42
C ILE A 69 -2.37 -7.86 1.64
N GLY A 70 -1.44 -7.18 0.98
CA GLY A 70 -1.70 -6.03 0.12
C GLY A 70 -0.67 -5.92 -1.00
N GLU A 71 -0.77 -4.82 -1.72
CA GLU A 71 0.05 -4.52 -2.89
C GLU A 71 0.85 -3.25 -2.62
N VAL A 72 2.08 -3.17 -3.11
CA VAL A 72 2.98 -2.05 -2.84
C VAL A 72 3.72 -1.67 -4.12
N GLU A 73 3.64 -0.40 -4.51
CA GLU A 73 4.46 0.17 -5.57
C GLU A 73 5.65 0.92 -4.94
N PHE A 74 6.81 0.28 -4.94
CA PHE A 74 8.01 0.74 -4.26
C PHE A 74 9.21 0.72 -5.21
N ASP A 75 9.93 1.83 -5.29
CA ASP A 75 11.13 1.98 -6.13
C ASP A 75 10.88 1.69 -7.62
N ASN A 76 9.69 2.05 -8.11
CA ASN A 76 9.18 1.73 -9.45
C ASN A 76 9.01 0.23 -9.74
N GLN A 77 9.03 -0.62 -8.70
CA GLN A 77 8.66 -2.02 -8.77
C GLN A 77 7.30 -2.24 -8.11
N TYR A 78 6.49 -3.10 -8.71
CA TYR A 78 5.20 -3.51 -8.17
C TYR A 78 5.35 -4.84 -7.44
N TYR A 79 5.00 -4.86 -6.17
CA TYR A 79 5.05 -6.04 -5.32
C TYR A 79 3.63 -6.46 -4.95
N THR A 80 3.32 -7.69 -5.31
CA THR A 80 2.06 -8.35 -4.95
C THR A 80 2.26 -9.22 -3.72
N ALA A 81 1.19 -9.47 -2.98
CA ALA A 81 1.20 -10.35 -1.82
C ALA A 81 2.13 -9.94 -0.64
N VAL A 82 2.29 -8.64 -0.39
CA VAL A 82 3.11 -8.12 0.71
C VAL A 82 2.28 -8.03 1.99
N CYS A 83 2.81 -8.51 3.11
CA CYS A 83 2.16 -8.36 4.40
C CYS A 83 2.40 -6.96 4.96
N ILE A 84 1.34 -6.15 4.98
CA ILE A 84 1.41 -4.73 5.33
C ILE A 84 0.43 -4.35 6.43
N ASN A 85 0.73 -3.26 7.13
CA ASN A 85 -0.22 -2.53 7.97
C ASN A 85 0.08 -1.03 7.86
N TYR A 86 -0.94 -0.18 7.99
CA TYR A 86 -0.80 1.26 7.85
C TYR A 86 -0.92 1.95 9.20
N ASP A 87 0.17 2.58 9.66
CA ASP A 87 0.22 3.36 10.89
C ASP A 87 -0.22 4.80 10.64
N LEU A 88 -1.39 5.17 11.17
CA LEU A 88 -1.97 6.51 11.01
C LEU A 88 -1.38 7.56 11.96
N LEU A 89 -0.64 7.14 13.00
CA LEU A 89 0.03 8.09 13.90
C LEU A 89 1.25 8.70 13.21
N GLN A 90 2.08 7.86 12.58
CA GLN A 90 3.30 8.29 11.88
C GLN A 90 3.12 8.45 10.37
N ASP A 91 1.92 8.13 9.85
CA ASP A 91 1.66 8.10 8.41
C ASP A 91 2.69 7.21 7.71
N ALA A 92 2.84 5.97 8.20
CA ALA A 92 3.92 5.06 7.82
C ALA A 92 3.36 3.70 7.38
N LEU A 93 3.88 3.18 6.27
CA LEU A 93 3.55 1.84 5.82
C LEU A 93 4.51 0.84 6.48
N LEU A 94 3.96 -0.08 7.27
CA LEU A 94 4.70 -1.14 7.92
C LEU A 94 4.61 -2.41 7.08
N ILE A 95 5.70 -3.15 7.00
CA ILE A 95 5.77 -4.42 6.27
C ILE A 95 6.34 -5.55 7.15
N LYS A 96 5.96 -6.78 6.84
CA LYS A 96 6.55 -8.01 7.39
C LYS A 96 6.91 -8.98 6.25
N PRO A 97 8.20 -9.22 5.95
CA PRO A 97 8.62 -10.16 4.91
C PRO A 97 7.88 -11.52 4.93
N TYR A 98 7.67 -12.10 6.12
CA TYR A 98 7.04 -13.40 6.36
C TYR A 98 5.76 -13.32 7.20
N CYS A 99 5.06 -12.18 7.18
CA CYS A 99 3.74 -12.05 7.82
C CYS A 99 3.75 -12.44 9.31
N GLU A 100 2.94 -13.43 9.72
CA GLU A 100 2.82 -13.87 11.11
C GLU A 100 4.10 -14.50 11.67
N ASN A 101 4.99 -15.00 10.82
CA ASN A 101 6.26 -15.58 11.26
C ASN A 101 7.28 -14.52 11.71
N ASP A 102 7.08 -13.26 11.31
CA ASP A 102 7.94 -12.17 11.72
C ASP A 102 7.49 -11.54 13.03
N ARG A 103 8.40 -11.54 14.00
CA ARG A 103 8.20 -10.84 15.28
C ARG A 103 8.24 -9.33 15.12
N ASN A 104 9.07 -8.83 14.20
CA ASN A 104 9.27 -7.40 13.99
C ASN A 104 8.73 -6.97 12.63
N SER A 105 8.31 -5.72 12.53
CA SER A 105 7.94 -5.10 11.26
C SER A 105 8.98 -4.06 10.85
N LEU A 106 9.03 -3.74 9.57
CA LEU A 106 9.88 -2.69 9.02
C LEU A 106 9.02 -1.52 8.58
N ILE A 107 9.52 -0.30 8.76
CA ILE A 107 8.96 0.92 8.19
C ILE A 107 9.47 1.05 6.77
N LEU A 108 8.58 1.00 5.79
CA LEU A 108 8.95 1.21 4.39
C LEU A 108 9.40 2.66 4.17
N ILE A 109 10.47 2.85 3.38
CA ILE A 109 11.01 4.19 3.06
C ILE A 109 9.97 4.97 2.24
N LYS A 110 9.32 5.95 2.87
CA LYS A 110 8.16 6.69 2.33
C LYS A 110 8.47 7.33 0.98
N GLU A 111 9.65 7.92 0.84
CA GLU A 111 10.08 8.66 -0.36
C GLU A 111 10.18 7.76 -1.60
N ARG A 112 10.38 6.45 -1.40
CA ARG A 112 10.47 5.45 -2.47
C ARG A 112 9.16 4.68 -2.65
N ASN A 113 8.18 4.87 -1.78
CA ASN A 113 6.86 4.28 -1.94
C ASN A 113 5.92 5.24 -2.67
N LYS A 114 5.46 4.83 -3.85
CA LYS A 114 4.51 5.59 -4.66
C LYS A 114 3.07 5.36 -4.22
N SER A 115 2.70 4.10 -4.02
CA SER A 115 1.35 3.73 -3.64
C SER A 115 1.32 2.36 -2.96
N PHE A 116 0.19 2.06 -2.30
CA PHE A 116 -0.12 0.74 -1.80
C PHE A 116 -1.62 0.49 -1.80
N VAL A 117 -2.02 -0.78 -1.86
CA VAL A 117 -3.41 -1.21 -1.71
C VAL A 117 -3.53 -2.01 -0.41
N PHE A 118 -4.35 -1.52 0.50
CA PHE A 118 -4.62 -2.15 1.78
C PHE A 118 -6.12 -2.38 1.93
N LYS A 119 -6.53 -3.64 2.06
CA LYS A 119 -7.95 -4.06 2.19
C LYS A 119 -8.86 -3.46 1.11
N GLY A 120 -8.39 -3.49 -0.15
CA GLY A 120 -9.13 -2.99 -1.30
C GLY A 120 -9.17 -1.46 -1.44
N LYS A 121 -8.52 -0.73 -0.52
CA LYS A 121 -8.37 0.73 -0.58
C LYS A 121 -6.99 1.08 -1.11
N LYS A 122 -6.94 1.96 -2.11
CA LYS A 122 -5.70 2.42 -2.71
C LYS A 122 -5.24 3.70 -2.03
N PHE A 123 -4.03 3.69 -1.51
CA PHE A 123 -3.36 4.84 -0.92
C PHE A 123 -2.23 5.29 -1.83
N VAL A 124 -2.17 6.60 -2.10
CA VAL A 124 -1.17 7.22 -2.97
C VAL A 124 -0.34 8.20 -2.15
N ASN A 125 0.98 8.12 -2.30
CA ASN A 125 1.89 9.11 -1.76
C ASN A 125 1.92 10.35 -2.68
N LEU A 126 1.29 11.44 -2.25
CA LEU A 126 1.20 12.65 -3.06
C LEU A 126 2.51 13.46 -3.13
N ASN A 127 3.54 13.08 -2.36
CA ASN A 127 4.90 13.63 -2.52
C ASN A 127 5.81 12.78 -3.41
N TYR A 128 5.35 11.62 -3.88
CA TYR A 128 6.18 10.75 -4.68
C TYR A 128 6.53 11.43 -6.02
N ASN A 129 7.84 11.66 -6.24
CA ASN A 129 8.37 12.30 -7.45
C ASN A 129 7.72 13.64 -7.83
N THR A 130 7.17 14.39 -6.86
CA THR A 130 6.61 15.72 -7.14
C THR A 130 7.66 16.80 -6.89
N SER A 131 7.93 17.61 -7.93
CA SER A 131 8.81 18.79 -7.81
C SER A 131 8.20 19.90 -6.94
N ILE A 132 6.89 19.83 -6.68
CA ILE A 132 6.13 20.79 -5.89
C ILE A 132 5.95 20.21 -4.49
N LYS A 133 6.88 20.55 -3.59
CA LYS A 133 6.71 20.31 -2.16
C LYS A 133 5.68 21.29 -1.62
N ASN A 134 4.45 20.83 -1.46
CA ASN A 134 3.43 21.56 -0.71
C ASN A 134 3.37 20.98 0.71
N ASP A 135 3.77 21.76 1.71
CA ASP A 135 3.77 21.31 3.11
C ASP A 135 2.37 20.89 3.59
N ASN A 136 1.31 21.40 2.96
CA ASN A 136 -0.07 21.05 3.30
C ASN A 136 -0.55 19.73 2.66
N VAL A 137 0.15 19.21 1.65
CA VAL A 137 -0.21 17.96 0.96
C VAL A 137 0.96 17.01 1.07
N ASN A 138 0.93 16.15 2.10
CA ASN A 138 2.00 15.20 2.31
C ASN A 138 1.60 13.79 2.79
N GLY A 139 2.43 12.82 2.39
CA GLY A 139 2.30 11.40 2.69
C GLY A 139 1.18 10.71 1.94
N TYR A 140 0.60 9.69 2.59
CA TYR A 140 -0.37 8.80 1.97
C TYR A 140 -1.81 9.31 2.06
N TYR A 141 -2.55 9.22 0.96
CA TYR A 141 -3.96 9.58 0.87
C TYR A 141 -4.73 8.44 0.20
N GLU A 142 -5.92 8.10 0.71
CA GLU A 142 -6.80 7.17 0.01
C GLU A 142 -7.36 7.85 -1.25
N GLU A 143 -7.24 7.19 -2.40
CA GLU A 143 -7.91 7.57 -3.65
C GLU A 143 -9.37 7.08 -3.59
N VAL A 144 -10.26 7.92 -3.07
CA VAL A 144 -11.68 7.57 -2.80
C VAL A 144 -12.51 7.57 -4.08
N LEU A 145 -12.17 8.46 -5.03
CA LEU A 145 -12.80 8.51 -6.34
C LEU A 145 -11.75 8.82 -7.39
N SER A 146 -11.78 8.08 -8.48
CA SER A 146 -10.86 8.23 -9.61
C SER A 146 -11.65 8.18 -10.91
N SER A 147 -11.71 9.30 -11.62
CA SER A 147 -12.27 9.39 -12.97
C SER A 147 -11.21 9.95 -13.93
N ASN A 148 -11.53 9.95 -15.22
CA ASN A 148 -10.63 10.52 -16.24
C ASN A 148 -10.42 12.04 -16.07
N THR A 149 -11.30 12.73 -15.35
CA THR A 149 -11.28 14.20 -15.21
C THR A 149 -10.99 14.67 -13.79
N LEU A 150 -11.26 13.84 -12.78
CA LEU A 150 -11.20 14.26 -11.38
C LEU A 150 -10.79 13.09 -10.48
N LYS A 151 -9.95 13.40 -9.49
CA LYS A 151 -9.55 12.46 -8.45
C LYS A 151 -9.76 13.10 -7.08
N PHE A 152 -10.36 12.33 -6.17
CA PHE A 152 -10.56 12.74 -4.79
C PHE A 152 -9.69 11.92 -3.85
N TYR A 153 -9.07 12.64 -2.91
CA TYR A 153 -8.12 12.09 -1.97
C TYR A 153 -8.56 12.40 -0.53
N THR A 154 -8.53 11.39 0.33
CA THR A 154 -8.82 11.55 1.77
C THR A 154 -7.58 11.21 2.59
N LYS A 155 -7.19 12.12 3.49
CA LYS A 155 -6.12 11.87 4.46
C LYS A 155 -6.69 11.30 5.74
N TYR A 156 -6.16 10.17 6.18
CA TYR A 156 -6.43 9.63 7.50
C TYR A 156 -5.26 9.96 8.43
N LYS A 157 -5.57 10.41 9.64
CA LYS A 157 -4.56 10.69 10.67
C LYS A 157 -5.12 10.32 12.03
N LYS A 158 -4.29 9.71 12.88
CA LYS A 158 -4.61 9.54 14.30
C LYS A 158 -3.74 10.47 15.14
N ASN A 159 -4.32 11.03 16.19
CA ASN A 159 -3.57 11.68 17.25
C ASN A 159 -3.50 10.74 18.44
N LYS A 160 -2.49 10.95 19.30
CA LYS A 160 -2.36 10.25 20.57
C LYS A 160 -2.69 11.18 21.73
N ARG A 161 -3.24 10.63 22.81
CA ARG A 161 -3.43 11.30 24.09
C ARG A 161 -2.95 10.39 25.20
N ASP A 162 -2.27 10.98 26.17
CA ASP A 162 -1.81 10.26 27.35
C ASP A 162 -2.87 10.31 28.43
N LYS A 163 -3.10 9.16 29.06
CA LYS A 163 -4.07 8.96 30.13
C LYS A 163 -3.36 8.41 31.35
N TYR A 164 -3.56 9.09 32.47
CA TYR A 164 -3.07 8.62 33.77
C TYR A 164 -4.07 7.60 34.31
N VAL A 165 -3.63 6.36 34.44
CA VAL A 165 -4.42 5.27 35.03
C VAL A 165 -3.63 4.76 36.22
N GLU A 166 -4.16 5.00 37.42
CA GLU A 166 -3.49 4.70 38.69
C GLU A 166 -2.07 5.32 38.73
N ASN A 167 -1.04 4.49 38.64
CA ASN A 167 0.38 4.88 38.66
C ASN A 167 1.11 4.66 37.32
N ARG A 168 0.37 4.52 36.20
CA ARG A 168 0.96 4.37 34.87
C ARG A 168 0.35 5.34 33.86
N ILE A 169 1.09 5.59 32.79
CA ILE A 169 0.62 6.33 31.63
C ILE A 169 0.24 5.32 30.56
N GLU A 170 -0.98 5.44 30.03
CA GLU A 170 -1.47 4.70 28.88
C GLU A 170 -1.72 5.67 27.73
N THR A 171 -1.51 5.23 26.49
CA THR A 171 -1.75 6.01 25.30
C THR A 171 -3.05 5.57 24.63
N GLU A 172 -3.95 6.52 24.40
CA GLU A 172 -5.17 6.36 23.60
C GLU A 172 -5.01 7.05 22.24
N TYR A 173 -5.66 6.49 21.21
CA TYR A 173 -5.60 6.98 19.83
C TYR A 173 -6.97 7.39 19.31
N ASP A 174 -7.03 8.59 18.73
CA ASP A 174 -8.26 9.16 18.17
C ASP A 174 -8.07 9.49 16.70
N LEU A 175 -9.05 9.09 15.87
CA LEU A 175 -9.08 9.50 14.47
C LEU A 175 -9.36 11.00 14.39
N LYS A 176 -8.49 11.71 13.66
CA LYS A 176 -8.69 13.11 13.35
C LYS A 176 -9.60 13.20 12.12
N ASN A 177 -10.83 13.66 12.34
CA ASN A 177 -11.75 14.04 11.26
C ASN A 177 -11.36 15.40 10.67
#